data_AF-A0A0D2J2N3-F1
#
_entry.id   AF-A0A0D2J2N3-F1
#
_cell.length_a   1.000
_cell.length_b   1.000
_cell.length_c   1.000
_cell.angle_alpha   90.00
_cell.angle_beta   90.00
_cell.angle_gamma   90.00
#
_symmetry.space_group_name_H-M   'P 1'
#
loop_
_entity.id
_entity.type
_entity.pdbx_description
1 polymer ?
#
loop_
_entity_poly.entity_id
_entity_poly.type
_entity_poly.pdbx_seq_one_letter_code
_entity_poly.pdbx_strand_id
1 'polypeptide(L)'
;MEANPAKPASLTIKRTMLRDKPTPYVITDKAPAKGSSDWRRVVAVIVQGKAWQFKDFPFKGADTGNLVDTFHNVLGIYPHYADERPPDTVRSWNVRLVPLQREGRFLDRAAVLDVFKALDAFLAARRCELEY
;
A
#
# COMPACT_ATOMS: atom_id res chain seq x y z
N MET A 1 -6.68 -16.07 -32.82
CA MET A 1 -6.01 -15.94 -31.50
C MET A 1 -5.88 -14.45 -31.24
N GLU A 2 -6.86 -13.85 -30.57
CA GLU A 2 -6.77 -12.46 -30.14
C GLU A 2 -5.73 -12.36 -29.01
N ALA A 3 -4.70 -11.57 -29.23
CA ALA A 3 -3.72 -11.24 -28.21
C ALA A 3 -4.41 -10.44 -27.11
N ASN A 4 -4.61 -11.06 -25.95
CA ASN A 4 -5.05 -10.37 -24.74
C ASN A 4 -4.11 -9.17 -24.48
N PRO A 5 -4.60 -7.92 -24.44
CA PRO A 5 -3.73 -6.78 -24.19
C PRO A 5 -3.08 -6.96 -22.83
N ALA A 6 -1.75 -7.07 -22.81
CA ALA A 6 -0.98 -7.28 -21.60
C ALA A 6 -1.34 -6.18 -20.60
N LYS A 7 -1.89 -6.59 -19.45
CA LYS A 7 -2.23 -5.69 -18.35
C LYS A 7 -0.99 -4.83 -18.06
N PRO A 8 -1.06 -3.49 -18.10
CA PRO A 8 0.13 -2.66 -17.88
C PRO A 8 0.67 -2.98 -16.49
N ALA A 9 1.95 -3.41 -16.43
CA ALA A 9 2.59 -3.89 -15.20
C ALA A 9 2.77 -2.80 -14.12
N SER A 10 2.48 -1.55 -14.49
CA SER A 10 2.52 -0.40 -13.60
C SER A 10 1.58 0.69 -14.09
N LEU A 11 0.89 1.35 -13.16
CA LEU A 11 0.02 2.49 -13.40
C LEU A 11 0.59 3.70 -12.66
N THR A 12 0.85 4.79 -13.39
CA THR A 12 1.33 6.04 -12.80
C THR A 12 0.15 6.96 -12.52
N ILE A 13 -0.03 7.34 -11.26
CA ILE A 13 -0.98 8.38 -10.87
C ILE A 13 -0.23 9.67 -10.53
N LYS A 14 -0.77 10.82 -10.91
CA LYS A 14 -0.32 12.12 -10.40
C LYS A 14 -1.26 12.53 -9.27
N ARG A 15 -0.74 12.55 -8.06
CA ARG A 15 -1.53 12.94 -6.89
C ARG A 15 -1.46 14.45 -6.70
N THR A 16 -2.59 15.12 -6.86
CA THR A 16 -2.79 16.55 -6.55
C THR A 16 -3.55 16.77 -5.24
N MET A 17 -4.24 15.74 -4.72
CA MET A 17 -5.05 15.83 -3.50
C MET A 17 -4.16 16.00 -2.25
N LEU A 18 -4.40 17.06 -1.47
CA LEU A 18 -3.69 17.43 -0.23
C LEU A 18 -2.21 17.83 -0.43
N ARG A 19 -1.80 18.18 -1.65
CA ARG A 19 -0.42 18.59 -1.98
C ARG A 19 -0.42 19.90 -2.77
N ASP A 20 0.58 20.73 -2.51
CA ASP A 20 0.80 21.98 -3.26
C ASP A 20 1.41 21.70 -4.65
N LYS A 21 2.29 20.68 -4.73
CA LYS A 21 2.92 20.20 -5.98
C LYS A 21 2.42 18.80 -6.36
N PRO A 22 2.13 18.53 -7.64
CA PRO A 22 1.73 17.20 -8.10
C PRO A 22 2.90 16.21 -8.03
N THR A 23 2.81 15.21 -7.15
CA THR A 23 3.81 14.14 -7.04
C THR A 23 3.36 12.90 -7.83
N PRO A 24 4.22 12.35 -8.72
CA PRO A 24 3.93 11.09 -9.40
C PRO A 24 4.11 9.90 -8.45
N TYR A 25 3.13 9.01 -8.42
CA TYR A 25 3.23 7.70 -7.75
C TYR A 25 3.08 6.60 -8.78
N VAL A 26 3.92 5.57 -8.67
CA VAL A 26 3.82 4.36 -9.50
C VAL A 26 3.19 3.26 -8.67
N ILE A 27 2.09 2.72 -9.17
CA ILE A 27 1.40 1.56 -8.59
C ILE A 27 1.78 0.36 -9.44
N THR A 28 2.31 -0.69 -8.84
CA THR A 28 2.65 -1.93 -9.54
C THR A 28 2.12 -3.13 -8.75
N ASP A 29 1.70 -4.17 -9.47
CA ASP A 29 1.33 -5.45 -8.86
C ASP A 29 2.55 -6.29 -8.45
N LYS A 30 3.71 -6.02 -9.06
CA LYS A 30 4.95 -6.78 -8.81
C LYS A 30 5.81 -6.06 -7.80
N ALA A 31 6.15 -6.75 -6.72
CA ALA A 31 7.18 -6.29 -5.80
C ALA A 31 8.53 -6.16 -6.54
N PRO A 32 9.37 -5.17 -6.20
CA PRO A 32 10.73 -5.11 -6.71
C PRO A 32 11.52 -6.37 -6.35
N ALA A 33 12.55 -6.70 -7.14
CA ALA A 33 13.42 -7.84 -6.84
C ALA A 33 14.01 -7.73 -5.43
N LYS A 34 14.13 -8.87 -4.73
CA LYS A 34 14.72 -8.93 -3.39
C LYS A 34 16.15 -8.38 -3.43
N GLY A 35 16.42 -7.32 -2.67
CA GLY A 35 17.73 -6.64 -2.64
C GLY A 35 17.88 -5.46 -3.61
N SER A 36 16.87 -5.14 -4.42
CA SER A 36 16.91 -3.93 -5.25
C SER A 36 16.91 -2.66 -4.39
N SER A 37 17.65 -1.63 -4.83
CA SER A 37 17.58 -0.29 -4.24
C SER A 37 16.20 0.35 -4.39
N ASP A 38 15.37 -0.17 -5.30
CA ASP A 38 13.98 0.26 -5.52
C ASP A 38 13.10 0.15 -4.27
N TRP A 39 13.44 -0.73 -3.33
CA TRP A 39 12.71 -0.87 -2.07
C TRP A 39 12.74 0.41 -1.23
N ARG A 40 13.74 1.30 -1.41
CA ARG A 40 13.77 2.62 -0.78
C ARG A 40 12.65 3.55 -1.27
N ARG A 41 12.12 3.29 -2.48
CA ARG A 41 11.04 4.06 -3.12
C ARG A 41 9.66 3.47 -2.84
N VAL A 42 9.58 2.30 -2.19
CA VAL A 42 8.31 1.68 -1.81
C VAL A 42 7.80 2.34 -0.55
N VAL A 43 6.67 3.04 -0.67
CA VAL A 43 6.10 3.86 0.41
C VAL A 43 4.87 3.22 1.05
N ALA A 44 4.12 2.42 0.29
CA ALA A 44 2.91 1.74 0.75
C ALA A 44 2.69 0.41 0.02
N VAL A 45 1.97 -0.49 0.66
CA VAL A 45 1.55 -1.80 0.14
C VAL A 45 0.09 -2.06 0.47
N ILE A 46 -0.67 -2.55 -0.51
CA ILE A 46 -2.04 -3.03 -0.29
C ILE A 46 -1.96 -4.49 0.15
N VAL A 47 -2.49 -4.77 1.33
CA VAL A 47 -2.41 -6.07 2.01
C VAL A 47 -3.63 -6.91 1.67
N GLN A 48 -3.42 -8.20 1.38
CA GLN A 48 -4.49 -9.16 1.10
C GLN A 48 -4.87 -10.03 2.31
N GLY A 49 -4.08 -9.98 3.38
CA GLY A 49 -4.32 -10.77 4.60
C GLY A 49 -3.66 -12.15 4.62
N LYS A 50 -2.76 -12.43 3.67
CA LYS A 50 -2.01 -13.69 3.61
C LYS A 50 -0.52 -13.40 3.78
N ALA A 51 0.12 -14.03 4.78
CA ALA A 51 1.52 -13.77 5.09
C ALA A 51 2.48 -14.08 3.92
N TRP A 52 2.16 -15.09 3.09
CA TRP A 52 2.97 -15.45 1.93
C TRP A 52 3.09 -14.33 0.88
N GLN A 53 2.21 -13.32 0.91
CA GLN A 53 2.28 -12.14 0.04
C GLN A 53 3.64 -11.43 0.17
N PHE A 54 4.28 -11.52 1.34
CA PHE A 54 5.49 -10.78 1.68
C PHE A 54 6.77 -11.62 1.59
N LYS A 55 6.70 -12.87 1.11
CA LYS A 55 7.87 -13.78 1.11
C LYS A 55 9.08 -13.24 0.34
N ASP A 56 8.83 -12.45 -0.70
CA ASP A 56 9.85 -11.86 -1.58
C ASP A 56 10.32 -10.48 -1.11
N PHE A 57 9.81 -9.98 0.02
CA PHE A 57 10.21 -8.69 0.56
C PHE A 57 11.61 -8.82 1.22
N PRO A 58 12.45 -7.77 1.14
CA PRO A 58 13.81 -7.79 1.67
C PRO A 58 13.86 -7.55 3.18
N PHE A 59 12.72 -7.36 3.85
CA PHE A 59 12.63 -7.03 5.27
C PHE A 59 12.79 -8.26 6.15
N LYS A 60 13.32 -8.06 7.35
CA LYS A 60 13.64 -9.16 8.27
C LYS A 60 12.35 -9.85 8.73
N GLY A 61 12.29 -11.17 8.54
CA GLY A 61 11.17 -12.01 8.99
C GLY A 61 9.98 -12.06 8.03
N ALA A 62 10.02 -11.33 6.91
CA ALA A 62 8.94 -11.31 5.93
C ALA A 62 8.66 -12.69 5.30
N ASP A 63 9.69 -13.52 5.13
CA ASP A 63 9.58 -14.91 4.65
C ASP A 63 8.90 -15.83 5.67
N THR A 64 9.09 -15.57 6.95
CA THR A 64 8.47 -16.33 8.07
C THR A 64 7.09 -15.80 8.49
N GLY A 65 6.63 -14.69 7.88
CA GLY A 65 5.36 -14.05 8.23
C GLY A 65 5.43 -13.07 9.41
N ASN A 66 6.62 -12.77 9.93
CA ASN A 66 6.82 -11.67 10.87
C ASN A 66 6.99 -10.35 10.09
N LEU A 67 5.95 -9.53 10.09
CA LEU A 67 5.87 -8.33 9.25
C LEU A 67 6.12 -7.03 10.01
N VAL A 68 6.68 -7.10 11.23
CA VAL A 68 6.98 -5.90 12.03
C VAL A 68 7.95 -4.98 11.30
N ASP A 69 9.06 -5.52 10.77
CA ASP A 69 10.06 -4.75 10.02
C ASP A 69 9.50 -4.26 8.68
N THR A 70 8.67 -5.08 8.02
CA THR A 70 7.97 -4.72 6.77
C THR A 70 7.09 -3.50 6.98
N PHE A 71 6.23 -3.49 8.01
CA PHE A 71 5.30 -2.40 8.27
C PHE A 71 5.93 -1.20 8.99
N HIS A 72 7.16 -1.35 9.50
CA HIS A 72 7.99 -0.21 9.90
C HIS A 72 8.54 0.53 8.67
N ASN A 73 8.89 -0.21 7.61
CA ASN A 73 9.49 0.33 6.40
C ASN A 73 8.48 0.68 5.29
N VAL A 74 7.28 0.12 5.31
CA VAL A 74 6.27 0.32 4.27
C VAL A 74 4.90 0.47 4.92
N LEU A 75 4.12 1.47 4.53
CA LEU A 75 2.75 1.62 5.02
C LEU A 75 1.87 0.48 4.51
N GLY A 76 1.41 -0.39 5.39
CA GLY A 76 0.42 -1.42 5.05
C GLY A 76 -1.00 -0.85 5.04
N ILE A 77 -1.74 -1.07 3.96
CA ILE A 77 -3.14 -0.64 3.81
C ILE A 77 -3.99 -1.87 3.55
N TYR A 78 -5.03 -2.08 4.35
CA TYR A 78 -5.97 -3.18 4.19
C TYR A 78 -7.37 -2.63 3.92
N PRO A 79 -7.77 -2.49 2.64
CA PRO A 79 -9.14 -2.19 2.28
C PRO A 79 -10.02 -3.40 2.57
N HIS A 80 -11.12 -3.19 3.29
CA HIS A 80 -12.10 -4.24 3.57
C HIS A 80 -13.50 -3.67 3.55
N TYR A 81 -14.51 -4.51 3.31
CA TYR A 81 -15.89 -4.06 3.47
C TYR A 81 -16.22 -3.87 4.95
N ALA A 82 -16.95 -2.80 5.27
CA ALA A 82 -17.25 -2.43 6.64
C ALA A 82 -18.14 -3.46 7.37
N ASP A 83 -18.97 -4.20 6.62
CA ASP A 83 -19.75 -5.33 7.13
C ASP A 83 -18.92 -6.60 7.36
N GLU A 84 -17.71 -6.66 6.82
CA GLU A 84 -16.82 -7.82 6.99
C GLU A 84 -15.80 -7.58 8.10
N ARG A 85 -15.70 -8.57 8.98
CA ARG A 85 -14.68 -8.59 10.03
C ARG A 85 -13.30 -8.86 9.40
N PRO A 86 -12.31 -7.94 9.52
CA PRO A 86 -10.96 -8.23 9.05
C PRO A 86 -10.39 -9.44 9.80
N PRO A 87 -9.64 -10.32 9.11
CA PRO A 87 -9.10 -11.55 9.70
C PRO A 87 -8.12 -11.21 10.83
N ASP A 88 -8.06 -12.06 11.87
CA ASP A 88 -7.24 -11.79 13.06
C ASP A 88 -5.74 -11.67 12.74
N THR A 89 -5.26 -12.34 11.69
CA THR A 89 -3.89 -12.17 11.16
C THR A 89 -3.61 -10.73 10.74
N VAL A 90 -4.54 -10.08 10.03
CA VAL A 90 -4.39 -8.69 9.60
C VAL A 90 -4.47 -7.74 10.78
N ARG A 91 -5.35 -8.02 11.74
CA ARG A 91 -5.47 -7.25 12.98
C ARG A 91 -4.21 -7.30 13.84
N SER A 92 -3.45 -8.40 13.77
CA SER A 92 -2.16 -8.54 14.44
C SER A 92 -1.04 -7.72 13.77
N TRP A 93 -1.24 -7.25 12.53
CA TRP A 93 -0.24 -6.49 11.81
C TRP A 93 -0.43 -4.98 11.99
N ASN A 94 0.66 -4.21 11.92
CA ASN A 94 0.61 -2.75 11.95
C ASN A 94 0.18 -2.17 10.60
N VAL A 95 -1.10 -2.35 10.25
CA VAL A 95 -1.68 -1.91 8.98
C VAL A 95 -2.86 -0.96 9.20
N ARG A 96 -3.06 -0.04 8.26
CA ARG A 96 -4.24 0.84 8.23
C ARG A 96 -5.42 0.08 7.66
N LEU A 97 -6.42 -0.18 8.51
CA LEU A 97 -7.72 -0.71 8.07
C LEU A 97 -8.53 0.40 7.40
N VAL A 98 -8.99 0.15 6.17
CA VAL A 98 -9.77 1.11 5.39
C VAL A 98 -11.14 0.49 5.10
N PRO A 99 -12.17 0.83 5.89
CA PRO A 99 -13.51 0.29 5.69
C PRO A 99 -14.17 0.93 4.46
N LEU A 100 -14.66 0.09 3.56
CA LEU A 100 -15.42 0.45 2.37
C LEU A 100 -16.88 0.07 2.56
N GLN A 101 -17.80 0.96 2.20
CA GLN A 101 -19.23 0.67 2.25
C GLN A 101 -19.64 -0.03 0.95
N ARG A 102 -20.45 -1.10 1.04
CA ARG A 102 -21.03 -1.75 -0.15
C ARG A 102 -22.05 -0.84 -0.83
N GLU A 103 -22.84 -0.14 -0.02
CA GLU A 103 -23.88 0.78 -0.45
C GLU A 103 -23.43 2.22 -0.14
N GLY A 104 -23.65 3.15 -1.07
CA GLY A 104 -23.27 4.56 -0.86
C GLY A 104 -21.80 4.89 -1.15
N ARG A 105 -21.40 4.75 -2.42
CA ARG A 105 -20.06 5.08 -2.95
C ARG A 105 -19.59 6.53 -2.75
N PHE A 106 -20.46 7.42 -2.27
CA PHE A 106 -20.07 8.79 -1.92
C PHE A 106 -19.02 8.83 -0.79
N LEU A 107 -18.98 7.79 0.05
CA LEU A 107 -18.00 7.66 1.14
C LEU A 107 -16.63 7.15 0.67
N ASP A 108 -16.52 6.61 -0.55
CA ASP A 108 -15.25 6.16 -1.13
C ASP A 108 -14.23 7.31 -1.16
N ARG A 109 -14.70 8.55 -1.38
CA ARG A 109 -13.85 9.74 -1.36
C ARG A 109 -13.22 9.97 0.02
N ALA A 110 -13.96 9.74 1.09
CA ALA A 110 -13.45 9.87 2.46
C ALA A 110 -12.42 8.78 2.76
N ALA A 111 -12.66 7.54 2.31
CA ALA A 111 -11.72 6.43 2.47
C ALA A 111 -10.39 6.70 1.74
N VAL A 112 -10.46 7.18 0.49
CA VAL A 112 -9.27 7.58 -0.28
C VAL A 112 -8.52 8.73 0.39
N LEU A 113 -9.24 9.72 0.95
CA LEU A 113 -8.61 10.80 1.70
C LEU A 113 -7.91 10.30 2.97
N ASP A 114 -8.48 9.31 3.69
CA ASP A 114 -7.84 8.71 4.86
C ASP A 114 -6.53 8.00 4.48
N VAL A 115 -6.55 7.20 3.40
CA VAL A 115 -5.35 6.54 2.86
C VAL A 115 -4.26 7.56 2.56
N PHE A 116 -4.62 8.65 1.87
CA PHE A 116 -3.67 9.68 1.50
C PHE A 116 -3.13 10.46 2.70
N LYS A 117 -3.94 10.75 3.72
CA LYS A 117 -3.49 11.34 4.98
C LYS A 117 -2.51 10.42 5.72
N ALA A 118 -2.82 9.13 5.80
CA ALA A 118 -1.93 8.14 6.40
C ALA A 118 -0.59 8.05 5.65
N LEU A 119 -0.65 8.11 4.31
CA LEU A 119 0.54 8.15 3.47
C LEU A 119 1.39 9.39 3.71
N ASP A 120 0.81 10.60 3.77
CA ASP A 120 1.58 11.81 4.05
C ASP A 120 2.19 11.79 5.46
N ALA A 121 1.44 11.34 6.46
CA ALA A 121 1.96 11.21 7.82
C ALA A 121 3.15 10.23 7.86
N PHE A 122 3.05 9.11 7.16
CA PHE A 122 4.13 8.14 7.04
C PHE A 122 5.36 8.74 6.34
N LEU A 123 5.17 9.43 5.21
CA LEU A 123 6.26 10.07 4.46
C LEU A 123 6.95 11.19 5.26
N ALA A 124 6.19 12.00 5.98
CA ALA A 124 6.70 13.07 6.83
C ALA A 124 7.55 12.52 7.99
N ALA A 125 7.09 11.44 8.63
CA ALA A 125 7.83 10.79 9.72
C ALA A 125 9.16 10.18 9.27
N ARG A 126 9.22 9.68 8.03
CA ARG A 126 10.38 8.95 7.51
C ARG A 126 11.48 9.84 6.92
N ARG A 127 11.28 11.16 6.90
CA ARG A 127 12.13 12.13 6.17
C ARG A 127 12.49 11.59 4.77
N CYS A 128 11.52 11.05 4.04
CA CYS A 128 11.77 10.53 2.71
C CYS A 128 12.41 11.63 1.85
N GLU A 129 13.58 11.35 1.27
CA GLU A 129 14.29 12.21 0.29
C GLU A 129 13.49 12.49 -1.00
N LEU A 130 12.27 11.97 -1.10
CA LEU A 130 11.32 12.40 -2.11
C LEU A 130 10.97 13.85 -1.81
N GLU A 131 11.67 14.78 -2.49
CA GLU A 131 11.53 16.22 -2.35
C GLU A 131 10.06 16.63 -2.20
N TYR A 132 9.82 17.40 -1.15
CA TYR A 132 8.54 18.01 -0.81
C TYR A 132 8.30 19.28 -1.64
#